data_AF-A0A4P6KYY6-F1
#
_entry.id   AF-A0A4P6KYY6-F1
#
_cell.length_a   1.000
_cell.length_b   1.000
_cell.length_c   1.000
_cell.angle_alpha   90.00
_cell.angle_beta   90.00
_cell.angle_gamma   90.00
#
_symmetry.space_group_name_H-M   'P 1'
#
loop_
_entity.id
_entity.type
_entity.pdbx_description
1 polymer ?
#
loop_
_entity_poly.entity_id
_entity_poly.type
_entity_poly.pdbx_seq_one_letter_code
_entity_poly.pdbx_strand_id
1 'polypeptide(L)'
;MAPKIPDKYAAYECEDYFRGKWPEDGFFHDDSQMLLVVPLSETYVLRKKAFFAVGRSGTDGIDFGYRKHHSGLWAFYPIDEEFKFMADSIQSLVDGWCSGYLSV
;
A
#
# COMPACT_ATOMS: atom_id res chain seq x y z
N MET A 1 -11.40 -19.29 0.38
CA MET A 1 -12.11 -18.46 -0.61
C MET A 1 -11.23 -17.29 -0.97
N ALA A 2 -11.14 -16.91 -2.25
CA ALA A 2 -10.50 -15.65 -2.64
C ALA A 2 -11.32 -14.47 -2.08
N PRO A 3 -10.70 -13.39 -1.62
CA PRO A 3 -11.43 -12.23 -1.13
C PRO A 3 -12.20 -11.56 -2.28
N LYS A 4 -13.36 -10.98 -1.98
CA LYS A 4 -14.15 -10.25 -2.97
C LYS A 4 -13.54 -8.86 -3.18
N ILE A 5 -12.89 -8.66 -4.32
CA ILE A 5 -12.30 -7.37 -4.70
C ILE A 5 -13.37 -6.52 -5.41
N PRO A 6 -13.64 -5.28 -4.96
CA PRO A 6 -14.52 -4.36 -5.67
C PRO A 6 -14.02 -4.02 -7.08
N ASP A 7 -14.92 -3.89 -8.06
CA ASP A 7 -14.59 -3.67 -9.48
C ASP A 7 -13.63 -2.50 -9.73
N LYS A 8 -13.75 -1.42 -8.94
CA LYS A 8 -12.85 -0.26 -9.05
C LYS A 8 -11.37 -0.60 -8.81
N TYR A 9 -11.08 -1.72 -8.15
CA TYR A 9 -9.73 -2.20 -7.84
C TYR A 9 -9.32 -3.43 -8.67
N ALA A 10 -10.19 -3.97 -9.53
CA ALA A 10 -9.94 -5.21 -10.27
C ALA A 10 -8.75 -5.14 -11.25
N ALA A 11 -8.32 -3.92 -11.63
CA ALA A 11 -7.15 -3.70 -12.49
C ALA A 11 -5.81 -3.67 -11.72
N TYR A 12 -5.84 -3.84 -10.40
CA TYR A 12 -4.67 -3.83 -9.52
C TYR A 12 -4.46 -5.24 -8.95
N GLU A 13 -3.21 -5.69 -8.91
CA GLU A 13 -2.82 -6.96 -8.28
C GLU A 13 -2.75 -6.79 -6.75
N CYS A 14 -3.92 -6.59 -6.12
CA CYS A 14 -4.06 -6.17 -4.72
C CYS A 14 -4.81 -7.20 -3.85
N GLU A 15 -4.83 -8.45 -4.29
CA GLU A 15 -5.56 -9.53 -3.62
C GLU A 15 -5.10 -9.75 -2.18
N ASP A 16 -3.81 -9.57 -1.93
CA ASP A 16 -3.17 -9.69 -0.62
C ASP A 16 -3.63 -8.59 0.35
N TYR A 17 -3.84 -7.35 -0.12
CA TYR A 17 -4.48 -6.31 0.70
C TYR A 17 -5.91 -6.70 1.08
N PHE A 18 -6.68 -7.32 0.19
CA PHE A 18 -8.03 -7.77 0.51
C PHE A 18 -8.07 -9.08 1.31
N ARG A 19 -6.93 -9.68 1.65
CA ARG A 19 -6.85 -10.84 2.55
C ARG A 19 -6.71 -10.38 4.00
N GLY A 20 -7.22 -11.19 4.92
CA GLY A 20 -7.04 -10.93 6.35
C GLY A 20 -7.88 -9.74 6.82
N LYS A 21 -7.26 -8.86 7.62
CA LYS A 21 -7.92 -7.72 8.26
C LYS A 21 -7.39 -6.35 7.82
N TRP A 22 -6.52 -6.29 6.80
CA TRP A 22 -5.99 -5.01 6.32
C TRP A 22 -7.08 -4.02 5.88
N PRO A 23 -8.15 -4.45 5.17
CA PRO A 23 -9.22 -3.56 4.75
C PRO A 23 -10.03 -2.98 5.92
N GLU A 24 -10.10 -3.69 7.05
CA GLU A 24 -10.87 -3.28 8.23
C GLU A 24 -10.01 -2.48 9.22
N ASP A 25 -8.83 -2.99 9.54
CA ASP A 25 -8.02 -2.52 10.67
C ASP A 25 -6.77 -1.74 10.21
N GLY A 26 -6.28 -1.99 8.99
CA GLY A 26 -4.97 -1.52 8.55
C GLY A 26 -3.82 -2.10 9.40
N PHE A 27 -2.73 -1.35 9.53
CA PHE A 27 -1.60 -1.66 10.39
C PHE A 27 -0.98 -0.38 10.93
N PHE A 28 -1.09 -0.18 12.24
CA PHE A 28 -0.41 0.89 12.95
C PHE A 28 0.97 0.39 13.41
N HIS A 29 2.03 1.07 12.96
CA HIS A 29 3.39 0.81 13.37
C HIS A 29 3.75 1.73 14.54
N ASP A 30 3.85 1.14 15.74
CA ASP A 30 4.03 1.86 16.99
C ASP A 30 5.33 2.69 17.01
N ASP A 31 6.45 2.14 16.54
CA ASP A 31 7.75 2.84 16.63
C ASP A 31 7.79 4.12 15.79
N SER A 32 7.16 4.11 14.62
CA SER A 32 7.06 5.31 13.77
C SER A 32 5.79 6.14 14.04
N GLN A 33 4.95 5.71 14.99
CA GLN A 33 3.66 6.33 15.32
C GLN A 33 2.80 6.59 14.07
N MET A 34 2.73 5.61 13.17
CA MET A 34 2.11 5.80 11.87
C MET A 34 1.24 4.63 11.44
N LEU A 35 0.16 4.95 10.74
CA LEU A 35 -0.67 3.97 10.03
C LEU A 35 0.00 3.59 8.69
N LEU A 36 0.89 2.59 8.74
CA LEU A 36 1.68 2.12 7.60
C LEU A 36 0.80 1.52 6.51
N VAL A 37 -0.22 0.75 6.91
CA VAL A 37 -1.29 0.25 6.04
C VAL A 37 -2.59 0.86 6.53
N VAL A 38 -3.35 1.50 5.66
CA VAL A 38 -4.61 2.17 6.03
C VAL A 38 -5.81 1.23 5.78
N PRO A 39 -6.91 1.35 6.54
CA PRO A 39 -8.14 0.62 6.25
C PRO A 39 -8.76 1.09 4.93
N LEU A 40 -9.64 0.27 4.36
CA LEU A 40 -10.28 0.50 3.05
C LEU A 40 -11.02 1.84 2.99
N SER A 41 -11.59 2.28 4.11
CA SER A 41 -12.26 3.58 4.27
C SER A 41 -11.34 4.79 4.03
N GLU A 42 -10.03 4.62 4.18
CA GLU A 42 -9.02 5.66 4.01
C GLU A 42 -8.19 5.50 2.73
N THR A 43 -8.37 4.38 2.02
CA THR A 43 -7.72 4.16 0.73
C THR A 43 -8.26 5.10 -0.35
N TYR A 44 -7.44 5.33 -1.38
CA TYR A 44 -7.88 6.13 -2.51
C TYR A 44 -7.14 5.76 -3.80
N VAL A 45 -7.69 6.21 -4.93
CA VAL A 45 -7.12 5.93 -6.26
C VAL A 45 -6.70 7.23 -6.92
N LEU A 46 -5.40 7.42 -7.14
CA LEU A 46 -4.89 8.45 -8.04
C LEU A 46 -5.09 7.99 -9.48
N ARG A 47 -6.24 8.35 -10.07
CA ARG A 47 -6.60 7.96 -11.44
C ARG A 47 -5.55 8.35 -12.48
N LYS A 48 -5.01 9.58 -12.38
CA LYS A 48 -3.99 10.10 -13.31
C LYS A 48 -2.69 9.29 -13.30
N LYS A 49 -2.37 8.65 -12.18
CA LYS A 49 -1.14 7.87 -11.98
C LYS A 49 -1.40 6.36 -11.98
N ALA A 50 -2.65 5.93 -12.21
CA ALA A 50 -3.06 4.54 -12.15
C ALA A 50 -2.58 3.82 -10.88
N PHE A 51 -2.73 4.50 -9.73
CA PHE A 51 -2.20 4.06 -8.43
C PHE A 51 -3.32 3.94 -7.39
N PHE A 52 -3.35 2.81 -6.69
CA PHE A 52 -4.27 2.52 -5.59
C PHE A 52 -3.48 2.57 -4.29
N ALA A 53 -3.63 3.68 -3.54
CA ALA A 53 -2.93 3.91 -2.29
C ALA A 53 -3.62 3.17 -1.14
N VAL A 54 -2.83 2.37 -0.43
CA VAL A 54 -3.24 1.50 0.69
C VAL A 54 -2.37 1.66 1.93
N GLY A 55 -1.39 2.56 1.89
CA GLY A 55 -0.49 2.81 3.00
C GLY A 55 0.17 4.17 2.89
N ARG A 56 0.77 4.61 3.98
CA ARG A 56 1.46 5.91 4.07
C ARG A 56 2.84 5.66 4.68
N SER A 57 3.83 6.45 4.28
CA SER A 57 5.19 6.40 4.85
C SER A 57 5.43 7.41 5.97
N GLY A 58 4.56 8.43 6.08
CA GLY A 58 4.58 9.40 7.17
C GLY A 58 5.53 10.57 6.90
N THR A 59 6.24 10.52 5.77
CA THR A 59 7.16 11.56 5.33
C THR A 59 6.83 11.96 3.89
N ASP A 60 7.01 13.25 3.58
CA ASP A 60 6.95 13.84 2.23
C ASP A 60 5.71 13.50 1.37
N GLY A 61 4.62 13.08 2.00
CA GLY A 61 3.42 12.61 1.31
C GLY A 61 3.65 11.33 0.48
N ILE A 62 4.70 10.55 0.78
CA ILE A 62 4.98 9.30 0.09
C ILE A 62 3.96 8.25 0.54
N ASP A 63 3.24 7.68 -0.43
CA ASP A 63 2.21 6.67 -0.21
C ASP A 63 2.63 5.31 -0.75
N PHE A 64 2.18 4.26 -0.08
CA PHE A 64 2.34 2.87 -0.53
C PHE A 64 1.07 2.39 -1.23
N GLY A 65 1.24 1.62 -2.31
CA GLY A 65 0.10 1.20 -3.09
C GLY A 65 0.44 0.31 -4.28
N TYR A 66 -0.62 -0.05 -4.99
CA TYR A 66 -0.56 -0.89 -6.17
C TYR A 66 -0.61 -0.04 -7.43
N ARG A 67 0.14 -0.44 -8.45
CA ARG A 67 0.07 0.15 -9.79
C ARG A 67 -0.73 -0.78 -10.70
N LYS A 68 -1.50 -0.22 -11.62
CA LYS A 68 -2.20 -1.06 -12.62
C LYS A 68 -1.19 -1.87 -13.43
N HIS A 69 -1.49 -3.15 -13.63
CA HIS A 69 -0.67 -4.08 -14.43
C HIS A 69 0.78 -4.24 -13.95
N HIS A 70 1.08 -3.90 -12.70
CA HIS A 70 2.37 -4.18 -12.09
C HIS A 70 2.14 -4.96 -10.80
N SER A 71 2.94 -5.99 -10.58
CA SER A 71 2.90 -6.77 -9.35
C SER A 71 3.55 -6.02 -8.18
N GLY A 72 3.13 -6.41 -6.98
CA GLY A 72 3.67 -5.92 -5.72
C GLY A 72 3.28 -4.48 -5.34
N LEU A 73 3.88 -4.02 -4.26
CA LEU A 73 3.69 -2.71 -3.64
C LEU A 73 4.80 -1.75 -4.01
N TRP A 74 4.37 -0.52 -4.26
CA TRP A 74 5.18 0.57 -4.72
C TRP A 74 5.00 1.78 -3.81
N ALA A 75 6.08 2.49 -3.53
CA ALA A 75 6.06 3.82 -2.97
C ALA A 75 5.91 4.84 -4.12
N PHE A 76 4.98 5.77 -4.00
CA PHE A 76 4.85 6.90 -4.90
C PHE A 76 5.48 8.14 -4.26
N TYR A 77 6.51 8.69 -4.89
CA TYR A 77 7.20 9.90 -4.47
C TYR A 77 6.57 11.10 -5.19
N PRO A 78 5.71 11.91 -4.52
CA PRO A 78 4.93 12.93 -5.20
C PRO A 78 5.77 14.13 -5.68
N ILE A 79 6.94 14.38 -5.08
CA ILE A 79 7.84 15.47 -5.45
C ILE A 79 8.51 15.16 -6.80
N ASP A 80 9.08 13.97 -6.95
CA ASP A 80 9.78 13.55 -8.16
C ASP A 80 8.84 12.91 -9.20
N GLU A 81 7.59 12.67 -8.83
CA GLU A 81 6.59 11.91 -9.58
C GLU A 81 7.02 10.47 -9.93
N GLU A 82 7.83 9.85 -9.06
CA GLU A 82 8.41 8.53 -9.29
C GLU A 82 7.75 7.40 -8.50
N PHE A 83 7.90 6.18 -9.01
CA PHE A 83 7.47 4.96 -8.32
C PHE A 83 8.67 4.08 -8.00
N LYS A 84 8.79 3.67 -6.73
CA LYS A 84 9.83 2.75 -6.27
C LYS A 84 9.19 1.46 -5.79
N PHE A 85 9.66 0.32 -6.28
CA PHE A 85 9.21 -0.97 -5.80
C PHE A 85 9.66 -1.17 -4.34
N MET A 86 8.76 -1.64 -3.49
CA MET A 86 9.01 -1.81 -2.05
C MET A 86 8.96 -3.27 -1.62
N ALA A 87 7.92 -4.00 -2.03
CA ALA A 87 7.64 -5.34 -1.53
C ALA A 87 6.72 -6.12 -2.46
N ASP A 88 6.77 -7.45 -2.42
CA ASP A 88 5.85 -8.30 -3.21
C ASP A 88 4.43 -8.37 -2.63
N SER A 89 4.24 -8.04 -1.35
CA SER A 89 2.95 -8.10 -0.66
C SER A 89 2.85 -7.14 0.54
N ILE A 90 1.64 -6.90 1.06
CA ILE A 90 1.40 -6.09 2.27
C ILE A 90 2.16 -6.68 3.46
N GLN A 91 2.14 -8.00 3.61
CA GLN A 91 2.86 -8.65 4.70
C GLN A 91 4.36 -8.40 4.59
N SER A 92 4.93 -8.54 3.38
CA SER A 92 6.34 -8.24 3.11
C SER A 92 6.69 -6.77 3.37
N LEU A 93 5.78 -5.84 3.07
CA LEU A 93 5.96 -4.42 3.40
C LEU A 93 6.00 -4.22 4.92
N VAL A 94 5.03 -4.77 5.65
CA VAL A 94 4.95 -4.65 7.11
C VAL A 94 6.17 -5.27 7.77
N ASP A 95 6.54 -6.50 7.42
CA ASP A 95 7.69 -7.20 8.00
C ASP A 95 9.01 -6.45 7.69
N GLY A 96 9.16 -5.98 6.44
CA GLY A 96 10.32 -5.21 6.02
C GLY A 96 10.44 -3.87 6.75
N TRP A 97 9.32 -3.19 6.99
CA TRP A 97 9.30 -1.92 7.72
C TRP A 97 9.60 -2.12 9.22
N CYS A 98 8.92 -3.07 9.87
CA CYS A 98 9.12 -3.38 11.28
C CYS A 98 10.55 -3.88 11.59
N SER A 99 11.19 -4.55 10.63
CA SER A 99 12.59 -4.99 10.78
C SER A 99 13.62 -3.90 10.46
N GLY A 100 13.19 -2.75 9.94
CA GLY A 100 14.08 -1.70 9.44
C GLY A 100 14.81 -2.05 8.13
N TYR A 101 14.45 -3.16 7.48
CA TYR A 101 14.98 -3.54 6.17
C TYR A 101 14.45 -2.63 5.05
N LEU A 102 13.21 -2.19 5.17
CA LEU A 102 12.59 -1.22 4.27
C LEU A 102 12.54 0.16 4.93
N SER A 103 12.84 1.18 4.14
CA SER A 103 12.66 2.60 4.47
C SER A 103 12.42 3.38 3.17
N VAL A 104 11.89 4.60 3.30
CA VAL A 104 11.75 5.54 2.17
C VAL A 104 12.78 6.64 2.22
#